data_AF-A0A341EI99-F1
#
_entry.id   AF-A0A341EI99-F1
#
_cell.length_a   1.000
_cell.length_b   1.000
_cell.length_c   1.000
_cell.angle_alpha   90.00
_cell.angle_beta   90.00
_cell.angle_gamma   90.00
#
_symmetry.space_group_name_H-M   'P 1'
#
loop_
_entity.id
_entity.type
_entity.pdbx_description
1 polymer ?
#
loop_
_entity_poly.entity_id
_entity_poly.type
_entity_poly.pdbx_seq_one_letter_code
_entity_poly.pdbx_strand_id
1 'polypeptide(L)'
;MYGFNHRRHAAVIKMKELADSGEMGKVLWMRGRYGKSVDGEYLQGWRANKELAGGGILLDQGIHMLDLFLHIGGQPFDEVQAMVSSLYWKTEGIEDNVFAMMRNSETGMCAQLHSTMTQWRHLFSLEVFLEKGYMVLNGLKTGSGTYGEELLTVARNRSRAPAATWQEEERFEYPVDTSWASEAAEFYAAVMQNVQTHGTVEHAIGVMDLVDRIYANDTHVKGDLYTDLQGRD
;
A
#
# COMPACT_ATOMS: atom_id res chain seq x y z
N MET A 1 -4.78 18.59 7.56
CA MET A 1 -5.04 17.16 7.28
C MET A 1 -4.43 16.80 5.94
N TYR A 2 -3.76 15.66 5.84
CA TYR A 2 -3.36 15.03 4.57
C TYR A 2 -4.36 13.93 4.19
N GLY A 3 -4.58 13.72 2.89
CA GLY A 3 -5.57 12.78 2.36
C GLY A 3 -5.10 11.33 2.41
N PHE A 4 -5.25 10.67 3.56
CA PHE A 4 -4.95 9.24 3.75
C PHE A 4 -6.21 8.40 3.61
N ASN A 5 -6.89 8.55 2.48
CA ASN A 5 -8.20 7.97 2.22
C ASN A 5 -8.25 6.44 2.42
N HIS A 6 -7.18 5.72 2.05
CA HIS A 6 -7.06 4.27 2.25
C HIS A 6 -7.28 3.84 3.72
N ARG A 7 -6.87 4.66 4.70
CA ARG A 7 -7.13 4.41 6.13
C ARG A 7 -8.61 4.41 6.49
N ARG A 8 -9.45 5.01 5.65
CA ARG A 8 -10.90 5.18 5.84
C ARG A 8 -11.74 4.10 5.16
N HIS A 9 -11.11 3.18 4.42
CA HIS A 9 -11.79 1.98 3.94
C HIS A 9 -12.24 1.11 5.11
N ALA A 10 -13.45 0.57 5.03
CA ALA A 10 -14.05 -0.17 6.13
C ALA A 10 -13.24 -1.42 6.50
N ALA A 11 -12.65 -2.11 5.50
CA ALA A 11 -11.73 -3.21 5.76
C ALA A 11 -10.48 -2.75 6.51
N VAL A 12 -9.88 -1.62 6.12
CA VAL A 12 -8.66 -1.09 6.74
C VAL A 12 -8.92 -0.62 8.17
N ILE A 13 -10.06 0.04 8.42
CA ILE A 13 -10.50 0.40 9.78
C ILE A 13 -10.59 -0.86 10.64
N LYS A 14 -11.24 -1.92 10.13
CA LYS A 14 -11.36 -3.19 10.86
C LYS A 14 -10.01 -3.84 11.14
N MET A 15 -9.09 -3.82 10.17
CA MET A 15 -7.73 -4.33 10.35
C MET A 15 -6.99 -3.55 11.44
N LYS A 16 -7.10 -2.21 11.42
CA LYS A 16 -6.47 -1.35 12.42
C LYS A 16 -7.04 -1.59 13.83
N GLU A 17 -8.36 -1.70 13.97
CA GLU A 17 -9.01 -2.04 15.24
C GLU A 17 -8.51 -3.38 15.81
N LEU A 18 -8.39 -4.40 14.96
CA LEU A 18 -7.91 -5.73 15.37
C LEU A 18 -6.43 -5.69 15.77
N ALA A 19 -5.58 -5.00 15.02
CA ALA A 19 -4.17 -4.81 15.37
C ALA A 19 -4.02 -4.07 16.71
N ASP A 20 -4.74 -2.97 16.91
CA ASP A 20 -4.66 -2.13 18.10
C ASP A 20 -5.26 -2.79 19.34
N SER A 21 -6.23 -3.69 19.17
CA SER A 21 -6.81 -4.44 20.28
C SER A 21 -5.80 -5.33 21.03
N GLY A 22 -4.71 -5.72 20.37
CA GLY A 22 -3.72 -6.67 20.88
C GLY A 22 -4.22 -8.11 21.03
N GLU A 23 -5.48 -8.40 20.67
CA GLU A 23 -6.08 -9.74 20.82
C GLU A 23 -5.33 -10.78 19.97
N MET A 24 -4.86 -10.39 18.78
CA MET A 24 -4.09 -11.22 17.86
C MET A 24 -2.57 -11.12 18.09
N GLY A 25 -2.13 -10.43 19.15
CA GLY A 25 -0.72 -10.15 19.45
C GLY A 25 -0.12 -9.05 18.56
N LYS A 26 1.21 -8.95 18.57
CA LYS A 26 1.95 -7.95 17.78
C LYS A 26 1.98 -8.32 16.29
N VAL A 27 2.05 -7.30 15.43
CA VAL A 27 2.35 -7.49 14.00
C VAL A 27 3.78 -8.00 13.86
N LEU A 28 3.94 -9.09 13.10
CA LEU A 28 5.24 -9.73 12.81
C LEU A 28 5.78 -9.27 11.46
N TRP A 29 4.92 -9.28 10.44
CA TRP A 29 5.27 -8.83 9.11
C TRP A 29 4.05 -8.43 8.28
N MET A 30 4.30 -7.63 7.25
CA MET A 30 3.30 -7.20 6.28
C MET A 30 3.78 -7.39 4.84
N ARG A 31 2.85 -7.62 3.92
CA ARG A 31 3.15 -7.65 2.48
C ARG A 31 2.05 -6.93 1.71
N GLY A 32 2.47 -6.02 0.84
CA GLY A 32 1.59 -5.19 0.04
C GLY A 32 1.94 -5.31 -1.44
N ARG A 33 0.93 -5.56 -2.26
CA ARG A 33 1.02 -5.47 -3.73
C ARG A 33 -0.02 -4.49 -4.21
N TYR A 34 0.43 -3.43 -4.86
CA TYR A 34 -0.45 -2.40 -5.37
C TYR A 34 -0.01 -1.94 -6.75
N GLY A 35 -0.75 -2.36 -7.77
CA GLY A 35 -0.43 -2.02 -9.14
C GLY A 35 -1.66 -1.82 -10.00
N LYS A 36 -1.45 -1.05 -11.06
CA LYS A 36 -2.42 -0.80 -12.12
C LYS A 36 -1.77 -0.97 -13.49
N SER A 37 -2.57 -1.00 -14.53
CA SER A 37 -2.10 -0.69 -15.87
C SER A 37 -2.35 0.79 -16.15
N VAL A 38 -1.51 1.34 -17.01
CA VAL A 38 -1.70 2.68 -17.57
C VAL A 38 -1.68 2.57 -19.09
N ASP A 39 -2.09 3.63 -19.79
CA ASP A 39 -2.11 3.70 -21.24
C ASP A 39 -1.24 4.85 -21.75
N GLY A 40 -1.22 5.05 -23.06
CA GLY A 40 -0.46 6.14 -23.68
C GLY A 40 -0.95 7.53 -23.29
N GLU A 41 -2.23 7.70 -22.90
CA GLU A 41 -2.77 8.98 -22.45
C GLU A 41 -2.22 9.38 -21.08
N TYR A 42 -2.08 8.40 -20.17
CA TYR A 42 -1.43 8.61 -18.88
C TYR A 42 -0.03 9.23 -19.05
N LEU A 43 0.72 8.80 -20.07
CA LEU A 43 2.08 9.28 -20.35
C LEU A 43 2.14 10.73 -20.86
N GLN A 44 1.02 11.30 -21.30
CA GLN A 44 0.92 12.72 -21.68
C GLN A 44 0.55 13.61 -20.49
N GLY A 45 0.16 13.01 -19.36
CA GLY A 45 -0.27 13.71 -18.16
C GLY A 45 0.88 14.14 -17.25
N TRP A 46 0.57 15.01 -16.29
CA TRP A 46 1.55 15.50 -15.31
C TRP A 46 2.18 14.39 -14.47
N ARG A 47 1.51 13.24 -14.29
CA ARG A 47 2.03 12.08 -13.57
C ARG A 47 3.21 11.39 -14.25
N ALA A 48 3.38 11.61 -15.56
CA ALA A 48 4.51 11.11 -16.34
C ALA A 48 5.60 12.18 -16.52
N ASN A 49 5.53 13.30 -15.79
CA ASN A 49 6.53 14.35 -15.80
C ASN A 49 7.22 14.41 -14.43
N LYS A 50 8.51 14.06 -14.36
CA LYS A 50 9.27 14.01 -13.10
C LYS A 50 9.26 15.33 -12.32
N GLU A 51 9.36 16.47 -12.99
CA GLU A 51 9.39 17.78 -12.32
C GLU A 51 8.04 18.13 -11.66
N LEU A 52 6.93 17.58 -12.17
CA LEU A 52 5.59 17.79 -11.62
C LEU A 52 5.19 16.69 -10.63
N ALA A 53 5.55 15.44 -10.90
CA ALA A 53 5.12 14.28 -10.13
C ALA A 53 6.10 13.89 -9.00
N GLY A 54 7.38 14.24 -9.14
CA GLY A 54 8.47 13.81 -8.25
C GLY A 54 8.97 12.38 -8.50
N GLY A 55 8.11 11.50 -9.03
CA GLY A 55 8.41 10.11 -9.33
C GLY A 55 7.18 9.39 -9.90
N GLY A 56 7.30 8.09 -10.11
CA GLY A 56 6.32 7.27 -10.80
C GLY A 56 5.41 6.48 -9.87
N ILE A 57 5.34 5.17 -10.09
CA ILE A 57 4.34 4.31 -9.46
C ILE A 57 4.45 4.26 -7.93
N LEU A 58 5.64 4.47 -7.37
CA LEU A 58 5.81 4.51 -5.93
C LEU A 58 5.05 5.70 -5.33
N LEU A 59 5.13 6.87 -5.95
CA LEU A 59 4.39 8.05 -5.51
C LEU A 59 2.92 8.04 -5.92
N ASP A 60 2.55 7.30 -6.98
CA ASP A 60 1.16 7.21 -7.45
C ASP A 60 0.33 6.18 -6.66
N GLN A 61 0.83 4.95 -6.48
CA GLN A 61 0.10 3.86 -5.80
C GLN A 61 0.84 3.32 -4.57
N GLY A 62 2.17 3.18 -4.68
CA GLY A 62 2.99 2.61 -3.60
C GLY A 62 2.88 3.39 -2.28
N ILE A 63 2.73 4.71 -2.35
CA ILE A 63 2.66 5.63 -1.20
C ILE A 63 1.50 5.29 -0.27
N HIS A 64 0.36 4.88 -0.84
CA HIS A 64 -0.80 4.45 -0.07
C HIS A 64 -0.51 3.15 0.69
N MET A 65 0.25 2.23 0.10
CA MET A 65 0.61 0.99 0.77
C MET A 65 1.66 1.22 1.88
N LEU A 66 2.63 2.12 1.64
CA LEU A 66 3.58 2.55 2.68
C LEU A 66 2.87 3.17 3.87
N ASP A 67 1.88 4.02 3.59
CA ASP A 67 1.02 4.61 4.61
C ASP A 67 0.29 3.54 5.44
N LEU A 68 -0.30 2.54 4.79
CA LEU A 68 -1.00 1.45 5.48
C LEU A 68 -0.05 0.60 6.35
N PHE A 69 1.19 0.37 5.91
CA PHE A 69 2.17 -0.31 6.76
C PHE A 69 2.47 0.48 8.03
N LEU A 70 2.72 1.79 7.92
CA LEU A 70 2.96 2.64 9.09
C LEU A 70 1.71 2.73 9.98
N HIS A 71 0.53 2.82 9.38
CA HIS A 71 -0.73 2.96 10.10
C HIS A 71 -1.09 1.69 10.90
N ILE A 72 -1.00 0.52 10.28
CA ILE A 72 -1.37 -0.76 10.90
C ILE A 72 -0.23 -1.29 11.77
N GLY A 73 1.01 -1.22 11.29
CA GLY A 73 2.19 -1.66 12.05
C GLY A 73 2.52 -0.75 13.23
N GLY A 74 2.11 0.52 13.18
CA GLY A 74 2.24 1.48 14.28
C GLY A 74 3.67 1.84 14.69
N GLN A 75 4.67 1.42 13.89
CA GLN A 75 6.09 1.64 14.12
C GLN A 75 6.77 2.00 12.79
N PRO A 76 7.79 2.87 12.80
CA PRO A 76 8.53 3.23 11.60
C PRO A 76 9.43 2.07 11.14
N PHE A 77 9.92 2.14 9.90
CA PHE A 77 10.97 1.24 9.40
C PHE A 77 12.24 2.06 9.13
N ASP A 78 13.37 1.66 9.72
CA ASP A 78 14.64 2.39 9.64
C ASP A 78 15.65 1.74 8.69
N GLU A 79 15.47 0.46 8.36
CA GLU A 79 16.26 -0.27 7.36
C GLU A 79 15.44 -0.52 6.10
N VAL A 80 16.01 -0.19 4.93
CA VAL A 80 15.33 -0.30 3.63
C VAL A 80 16.27 -0.90 2.59
N GLN A 81 15.75 -1.80 1.77
CA GLN A 81 16.37 -2.30 0.54
C GLN A 81 15.32 -2.24 -0.58
N ALA A 82 15.71 -1.77 -1.75
CA ALA A 82 14.79 -1.67 -2.87
C ALA A 82 15.46 -1.96 -4.22
N MET A 83 14.61 -2.22 -5.21
CA MET A 83 14.94 -2.28 -6.63
C MET A 83 13.90 -1.43 -7.35
N VAL A 84 14.34 -0.29 -7.87
CA VAL A 84 13.50 0.66 -8.60
C VAL A 84 13.87 0.62 -10.08
N SER A 85 12.88 0.49 -10.96
CA SER A 85 13.12 0.32 -12.38
C SER A 85 12.04 0.95 -13.26
N SER A 86 12.42 1.33 -14.48
CA SER A 86 11.52 1.79 -15.55
C SER A 86 11.81 0.96 -16.81
N LEU A 87 11.28 -0.27 -16.86
CA LEU A 87 11.68 -1.25 -17.88
C LEU A 87 10.71 -1.34 -19.06
N TYR A 88 9.44 -1.00 -18.84
CA TYR A 88 8.39 -1.13 -19.84
C TYR A 88 8.04 0.22 -20.46
N TRP A 89 7.65 1.21 -19.64
CA TRP A 89 7.21 2.51 -20.13
C TRP A 89 8.38 3.45 -20.46
N LYS A 90 9.54 3.21 -19.83
CA LYS A 90 10.81 3.91 -20.10
C LYS A 90 10.66 5.43 -20.14
N THR A 91 9.78 5.96 -19.30
CA THR A 91 9.55 7.41 -19.18
C THR A 91 10.65 8.00 -18.33
N GLU A 92 11.34 9.01 -18.87
CA GLU A 92 12.51 9.59 -18.19
C GLU A 92 12.13 10.11 -16.80
N GLY A 93 12.85 9.61 -15.79
CA GLY A 93 12.64 10.04 -14.41
C GLY A 93 11.39 9.50 -13.72
N ILE A 94 10.64 8.60 -14.38
CA ILE A 94 9.41 7.98 -13.86
C ILE A 94 9.60 6.46 -13.84
N GLU A 95 9.64 5.88 -12.64
CA GLU A 95 9.71 4.43 -12.46
C GLU A 95 8.35 3.76 -12.68
N ASP A 96 8.36 2.60 -13.33
CA ASP A 96 7.15 1.80 -13.58
C ASP A 96 7.05 0.57 -12.68
N ASN A 97 8.09 0.25 -11.92
CA ASN A 97 8.12 -0.92 -11.06
C ASN A 97 9.08 -0.75 -9.88
N VAL A 98 8.59 -1.03 -8.68
CA VAL A 98 9.33 -0.96 -7.41
C VAL A 98 9.10 -2.21 -6.59
N PHE A 99 10.19 -2.91 -6.25
CA PHE A 99 10.22 -3.89 -5.17
C PHE A 99 10.96 -3.27 -3.98
N ALA A 100 10.35 -3.24 -2.80
CA ALA A 100 10.98 -2.74 -1.59
C ALA A 100 10.76 -3.68 -0.41
N MET A 101 11.78 -3.81 0.43
CA MET A 101 11.74 -4.51 1.70
C MET A 101 12.22 -3.54 2.78
N MET A 102 11.54 -3.53 3.91
CA MET A 102 11.82 -2.64 5.02
C MET A 102 11.76 -3.40 6.34
N ARG A 103 12.55 -2.97 7.32
CA ARG A 103 12.59 -3.57 8.65
C ARG A 103 12.74 -2.49 9.72
N ASN A 104 12.02 -2.68 10.82
CA ASN A 104 12.24 -1.94 12.05
C ASN A 104 13.33 -2.68 12.84
N SER A 105 14.49 -2.08 13.07
CA SER A 105 15.64 -2.75 13.68
C SER A 105 15.44 -3.08 15.16
N GLU A 106 14.59 -2.31 15.87
CA GLU A 106 14.31 -2.52 17.30
C GLU A 106 13.37 -3.71 17.54
N THR A 107 12.34 -3.85 16.71
CA THR A 107 11.29 -4.88 16.86
C THR A 107 11.50 -6.10 15.96
N GLY A 108 12.28 -5.96 14.89
CA GLY A 108 12.43 -6.96 13.84
C GLY A 108 11.25 -7.06 12.87
N MET A 109 10.20 -6.24 13.02
CA MET A 109 9.03 -6.25 12.13
C MET A 109 9.45 -5.93 10.71
N CYS A 110 9.05 -6.77 9.75
CA CYS A 110 9.39 -6.61 8.33
C CYS A 110 8.17 -6.23 7.49
N ALA A 111 8.35 -5.45 6.44
CA ALA A 111 7.33 -5.27 5.41
C ALA A 111 7.92 -5.37 4.01
N GLN A 112 7.13 -5.83 3.05
CA GLN A 112 7.48 -5.89 1.64
C GLN A 112 6.43 -5.18 0.79
N LEU A 113 6.87 -4.30 -0.10
CA LEU A 113 6.07 -3.64 -1.12
C LEU A 113 6.46 -4.12 -2.52
N HIS A 114 5.45 -4.38 -3.35
CA HIS A 114 5.59 -4.34 -4.81
C HIS A 114 4.57 -3.37 -5.38
N SER A 115 5.05 -2.33 -6.08
CA SER A 115 4.20 -1.37 -6.77
C SER A 115 4.60 -1.26 -8.24
N THR A 116 3.62 -1.30 -9.15
CA THR A 116 3.92 -1.41 -10.58
C THR A 116 2.81 -0.91 -11.52
N MET A 117 3.20 -0.31 -12.65
CA MET A 117 2.34 0.09 -13.77
C MET A 117 2.14 -1.04 -14.80
N THR A 118 2.79 -2.19 -14.62
CA THR A 118 2.67 -3.36 -15.49
C THR A 118 1.75 -4.44 -14.89
N GLN A 119 0.92 -4.04 -13.93
CA GLN A 119 -0.11 -4.89 -13.33
C GLN A 119 -1.35 -4.87 -14.22
N TRP A 120 -1.29 -5.60 -15.34
CA TRP A 120 -2.27 -5.61 -16.44
C TRP A 120 -3.73 -5.79 -15.99
N ARG A 121 -3.93 -6.55 -14.91
CA ARG A 121 -5.17 -6.55 -14.14
C ARG A 121 -4.89 -5.89 -12.81
N HIS A 122 -5.52 -4.75 -12.57
CA HIS A 122 -5.37 -3.95 -11.36
C HIS A 122 -5.45 -4.83 -10.11
N LEU A 123 -4.56 -4.58 -9.16
CA LEU A 123 -4.41 -5.38 -7.96
C LEU A 123 -4.18 -4.48 -6.77
N PHE A 124 -4.97 -4.70 -5.73
CA PHE A 124 -4.68 -4.27 -4.37
C PHE A 124 -4.71 -5.51 -3.49
N SER A 125 -3.64 -5.76 -2.76
CA SER A 125 -3.51 -6.89 -1.85
C SER A 125 -2.64 -6.48 -0.67
N LEU A 126 -3.16 -6.62 0.54
CA LEU A 126 -2.47 -6.31 1.79
C LEU A 126 -2.60 -7.50 2.75
N GLU A 127 -1.45 -7.98 3.21
CA GLU A 127 -1.34 -9.08 4.16
C GLU A 127 -0.69 -8.55 5.43
N VAL A 128 -1.27 -8.88 6.59
CA VAL A 128 -0.78 -8.50 7.90
C VAL A 128 -0.80 -9.74 8.78
N PHE A 129 0.37 -10.21 9.19
CA PHE A 129 0.51 -11.40 10.03
C PHE A 129 0.94 -11.00 11.43
N LEU A 130 0.23 -11.55 12.41
CA LEU A 130 0.40 -11.27 13.83
C LEU A 130 0.73 -12.56 14.59
N GLU A 131 1.17 -12.44 15.84
CA GLU A 131 1.58 -13.59 16.66
C GLU A 131 0.51 -14.69 16.80
N LYS A 132 -0.77 -14.30 16.77
CA LYS A 132 -1.91 -15.20 16.99
C LYS A 132 -2.93 -15.17 15.84
N GLY A 133 -2.50 -14.86 14.62
CA GLY A 133 -3.37 -14.91 13.45
C GLY A 133 -2.90 -14.04 12.29
N TYR A 134 -3.76 -13.89 11.28
CA TYR A 134 -3.48 -13.03 10.13
C TYR A 134 -4.74 -12.32 9.64
N MET A 135 -4.50 -11.27 8.87
CA MET A 135 -5.49 -10.53 8.11
C MET A 135 -5.00 -10.40 6.68
N VAL A 136 -5.86 -10.73 5.71
CA VAL A 136 -5.57 -10.59 4.27
C VAL A 136 -6.70 -9.81 3.63
N LEU A 137 -6.39 -8.64 3.13
CA LEU A 137 -7.28 -7.81 2.34
C LEU A 137 -6.95 -7.96 0.86
N ASN A 138 -7.91 -8.47 0.09
CA ASN A 138 -7.83 -8.51 -1.37
C ASN A 138 -8.84 -7.54 -1.95
N GLY A 139 -8.39 -6.79 -2.95
CA GLY A 139 -9.17 -5.75 -3.61
C GLY A 139 -9.45 -4.54 -2.71
N LEU A 140 -9.89 -3.48 -3.37
CA LEU A 140 -10.21 -2.20 -2.74
C LEU A 140 -11.32 -1.57 -3.56
N LYS A 141 -12.43 -1.17 -2.94
CA LYS A 141 -13.49 -0.51 -3.70
C LYS A 141 -13.02 0.86 -4.13
N THR A 142 -13.13 1.15 -5.42
CA THR A 142 -12.82 2.47 -5.99
C THR A 142 -13.92 2.85 -6.95
N GLY A 143 -14.04 4.13 -7.31
CA GLY A 143 -15.01 4.57 -8.31
C GLY A 143 -14.89 3.86 -9.67
N SER A 144 -13.70 3.36 -10.02
CA SER A 144 -13.50 2.58 -11.25
C SER A 144 -13.96 1.12 -11.15
N GLY A 145 -14.05 0.56 -9.94
CA GLY A 145 -14.35 -0.86 -9.71
C GLY A 145 -13.26 -1.84 -10.18
N THR A 146 -12.11 -1.37 -10.66
CA THR A 146 -11.11 -2.20 -11.36
C THR A 146 -10.25 -3.07 -10.45
N TYR A 147 -10.16 -2.74 -9.15
CA TYR A 147 -9.35 -3.47 -8.17
C TYR A 147 -10.06 -4.68 -7.55
N GLY A 148 -11.29 -4.98 -7.97
CA GLY A 148 -12.09 -6.10 -7.47
C GLY A 148 -12.89 -5.78 -6.21
N GLU A 149 -13.46 -6.83 -5.61
CA GLU A 149 -14.21 -6.75 -4.35
C GLU A 149 -13.28 -6.45 -3.19
N GLU A 150 -13.68 -5.57 -2.27
CA GLU A 150 -12.97 -5.33 -1.01
C GLU A 150 -13.33 -6.46 -0.03
N LEU A 151 -12.49 -7.49 0.00
CA LEU A 151 -12.68 -8.70 0.78
C LEU A 151 -11.56 -8.84 1.82
N LEU A 152 -11.93 -8.70 3.09
CA LEU A 152 -11.05 -8.94 4.23
C LEU A 152 -11.28 -10.35 4.77
N THR A 153 -10.22 -11.15 4.80
CA THR A 153 -10.17 -12.44 5.49
C THR A 153 -9.38 -12.29 6.79
N VAL A 154 -9.94 -12.75 7.91
CA VAL A 154 -9.29 -12.77 9.23
C VAL A 154 -9.27 -14.20 9.74
N ALA A 155 -8.11 -14.67 10.18
CA ALA A 155 -7.98 -15.97 10.81
C ALA A 155 -7.24 -15.83 12.14
N ARG A 156 -7.77 -16.44 13.19
CA ARG A 156 -7.15 -16.46 14.53
C ARG A 156 -6.54 -17.82 14.77
N ASN A 157 -5.33 -17.85 15.30
CA ASN A 157 -4.65 -19.08 15.68
C ASN A 157 -5.25 -19.59 17.01
N ARG A 158 -6.39 -20.30 16.93
CA ARG A 158 -7.15 -20.75 18.11
C ARG A 158 -6.63 -22.05 18.74
N SER A 159 -5.52 -22.60 18.28
CA SER A 159 -4.94 -23.82 18.85
C SER A 159 -3.41 -23.83 18.84
N ARG A 160 -2.82 -24.69 19.68
CA ARG A 160 -1.37 -24.91 19.82
C ARG A 160 -0.75 -24.98 18.42
N ALA A 161 0.27 -24.17 18.14
CA ALA A 161 0.96 -24.19 16.85
C ALA A 161 1.30 -25.63 16.41
N PRO A 162 1.17 -26.01 15.12
CA PRO A 162 0.80 -25.22 13.95
C PRO A 162 -0.44 -25.80 13.23
N ALA A 163 -1.66 -25.37 13.56
CA ALA A 163 -2.86 -25.87 12.88
C ALA A 163 -3.97 -24.83 12.78
N ALA A 164 -3.70 -23.70 12.11
CA ALA A 164 -4.80 -22.92 11.55
C ALA A 164 -5.35 -23.71 10.34
N THR A 165 -6.59 -24.18 10.42
CA THR A 165 -7.27 -24.81 9.28
C THR A 165 -8.13 -23.78 8.56
N TRP A 166 -8.32 -23.93 7.24
CA TRP A 166 -9.17 -23.03 6.43
C TRP A 166 -10.63 -22.92 6.90
N GLN A 167 -11.08 -23.78 7.83
CA GLN A 167 -12.45 -23.77 8.35
C GLN A 167 -12.70 -22.64 9.38
N GLU A 168 -11.65 -21.96 9.86
CA GLU A 168 -11.74 -20.94 10.91
C GLU A 168 -11.50 -19.50 10.42
N GLU A 169 -11.67 -19.26 9.12
CA GLU A 169 -11.59 -17.92 8.53
C GLU A 169 -12.92 -17.16 8.65
N GLU A 170 -12.86 -15.93 9.16
CA GLU A 170 -13.93 -14.95 9.06
C GLU A 170 -13.71 -14.10 7.81
N ARG A 171 -14.75 -13.92 6.99
CA ARG A 171 -14.69 -13.14 5.75
C ARG A 171 -15.66 -11.97 5.81
N PHE A 172 -15.16 -10.78 5.50
CA PHE A 172 -15.91 -9.53 5.51
C PHE A 172 -15.84 -8.91 4.12
N GLU A 173 -16.99 -8.70 3.51
CA GLU A 173 -17.12 -8.03 2.21
C GLU A 173 -17.68 -6.63 2.41
N TYR A 174 -17.07 -5.66 1.76
CA TYR A 174 -17.46 -4.25 1.83
C TYR A 174 -17.87 -3.76 0.44
N PRO A 175 -19.15 -3.95 0.04
CA PRO A 175 -19.58 -3.69 -1.33
C PRO A 175 -19.68 -2.18 -1.66
N VAL A 176 -19.73 -1.32 -0.64
CA VAL A 176 -19.92 0.13 -0.79
C VAL A 176 -18.70 0.87 -0.26
N ASP A 177 -18.09 1.69 -1.11
CA ASP A 177 -17.03 2.62 -0.70
C ASP A 177 -17.63 3.80 0.07
N THR A 178 -17.25 3.93 1.34
CA THR A 178 -17.64 5.04 2.22
C THR A 178 -16.44 5.89 2.65
N SER A 179 -15.24 5.57 2.14
CA SER A 179 -13.97 6.16 2.58
C SER A 179 -13.95 7.67 2.42
N TRP A 180 -14.39 8.18 1.26
CA TRP A 180 -14.42 9.61 0.94
C TRP A 180 -15.35 10.41 1.85
N ALA A 181 -16.56 9.91 2.07
CA ALA A 181 -17.52 10.56 2.96
C ALA A 181 -17.02 10.53 4.42
N SER A 182 -16.41 9.42 4.83
CA SER A 182 -15.81 9.23 6.14
C SER A 182 -14.63 10.19 6.38
N GLU A 183 -13.76 10.37 5.38
CA GLU A 183 -12.62 11.30 5.43
C GLU A 183 -13.07 12.76 5.49
N ALA A 184 -14.04 13.15 4.66
CA ALA A 184 -14.58 14.51 4.66
C ALA A 184 -15.31 14.85 5.97
N ALA A 185 -16.07 13.89 6.52
CA ALA A 185 -16.73 14.05 7.81
C ALA A 185 -15.72 14.21 8.96
N GLU A 186 -14.63 13.44 8.93
CA GLU A 186 -13.54 13.55 9.90
C GLU A 186 -12.88 14.94 9.83
N PHE A 187 -12.54 15.41 8.63
CA PHE A 187 -11.98 16.75 8.44
C PHE A 187 -12.89 17.84 9.01
N TYR A 188 -14.19 17.78 8.69
CA TYR A 188 -15.16 18.74 9.18
C TYR A 188 -15.27 18.72 10.71
N ALA A 189 -15.35 17.52 11.31
CA ALA A 189 -15.40 17.36 12.76
C ALA A 189 -14.16 17.93 13.45
N ALA A 190 -12.97 17.69 12.88
CA ALA A 190 -11.71 18.20 13.40
C ALA A 190 -11.65 19.74 13.41
N VAL A 191 -12.14 20.39 12.35
CA VAL A 191 -12.24 21.85 12.28
C VAL A 191 -13.23 22.37 13.34
N MET A 192 -14.39 21.75 13.46
CA MET A 192 -15.44 22.21 14.38
C MET A 192 -15.09 22.01 15.86
N GLN A 193 -14.37 20.92 16.18
CA GLN A 193 -13.99 20.57 17.55
C GLN A 193 -12.59 21.05 17.93
N ASN A 194 -11.84 21.62 16.96
CA ASN A 194 -10.44 22.02 17.11
C ASN A 194 -9.56 20.87 17.64
N VAL A 195 -9.70 19.68 17.03
CA VAL A 195 -8.95 18.46 17.35
C VAL A 195 -8.09 18.02 16.18
N GLN A 196 -7.08 17.20 16.46
CA GLN A 196 -6.17 16.66 15.44
C GLN A 196 -6.85 15.53 14.64
N THR A 197 -6.67 15.55 13.32
CA THR A 197 -7.13 14.48 12.42
C THR A 197 -6.22 13.25 12.46
N HIS A 198 -6.68 12.12 11.96
CA HIS A 198 -5.88 10.91 11.76
C HIS A 198 -4.83 11.05 10.64
N GLY A 199 -4.95 12.07 9.76
CA GLY A 199 -3.96 12.39 8.73
C GLY A 199 -3.16 13.66 9.06
N THR A 200 -2.02 13.53 9.72
CA THR A 200 -1.20 14.68 10.16
C THR A 200 0.02 14.89 9.29
N VAL A 201 0.71 16.02 9.47
CA VAL A 201 1.97 16.28 8.76
C VAL A 201 3.05 15.29 9.19
N GLU A 202 3.07 14.85 10.45
CA GLU A 202 4.00 13.84 10.94
C GLU A 202 3.79 12.48 10.25
N HIS A 203 2.53 12.09 10.01
CA HIS A 203 2.24 10.91 9.21
C HIS A 203 2.73 11.06 7.77
N ALA A 204 2.50 12.22 7.14
CA ALA A 204 2.99 12.50 5.80
C ALA A 204 4.52 12.47 5.71
N ILE A 205 5.22 13.08 6.68
CA ILE A 205 6.68 13.04 6.76
C ILE A 205 7.18 11.61 6.93
N GLY A 206 6.54 10.80 7.78
CA GLY A 206 6.93 9.39 7.96
C GLY A 206 6.82 8.57 6.68
N VAL A 207 5.76 8.80 5.90
CA VAL A 207 5.61 8.15 4.58
C VAL A 207 6.65 8.65 3.59
N MET A 208 6.89 9.97 3.53
CA MET A 208 7.88 10.55 2.62
C MET A 208 9.32 10.15 2.96
N ASP A 209 9.66 9.97 4.24
CA ASP A 209 10.96 9.44 4.66
C ASP A 209 11.18 8.01 4.12
N LEU A 210 10.15 7.15 4.13
CA LEU A 210 10.25 5.83 3.49
C LEU A 210 10.39 5.93 1.97
N VAL A 211 9.66 6.84 1.32
CA VAL A 211 9.79 7.09 -0.12
C VAL A 211 11.22 7.50 -0.46
N ASP A 212 11.79 8.46 0.26
CA ASP A 212 13.16 8.95 0.05
C ASP A 212 14.19 7.85 0.30
N ARG A 213 14.01 7.03 1.36
CA ARG A 213 14.88 5.87 1.62
C ARG A 213 14.80 4.81 0.52
N ILE A 214 13.61 4.56 -0.03
CA ILE A 214 13.43 3.62 -1.14
C ILE A 214 14.15 4.16 -2.38
N TYR A 215 13.96 5.43 -2.75
CA TYR A 215 14.66 6.02 -3.90
C TYR A 215 16.17 6.14 -3.70
N ALA A 216 16.65 6.29 -2.46
CA ALA A 216 18.08 6.25 -2.15
C ALA A 216 18.70 4.85 -2.33
N ASN A 217 17.89 3.78 -2.31
CA ASN A 217 18.31 2.38 -2.43
C ASN A 217 17.98 1.81 -3.82
N ASP A 218 18.78 2.19 -4.81
CA ASP A 218 18.94 1.57 -6.13
C ASP A 218 18.07 2.11 -7.28
N THR A 219 18.75 2.70 -8.27
CA THR A 219 18.29 2.83 -9.65
C THR A 219 19.17 1.92 -10.52
N HIS A 220 18.82 0.64 -10.64
CA HIS A 220 19.51 -0.29 -11.52
C HIS A 220 19.02 -0.11 -12.95
N VAL A 221 19.78 0.61 -13.77
CA VAL A 221 19.52 0.70 -15.22
C VAL A 221 20.25 -0.47 -15.90
N LYS A 222 19.52 -1.54 -16.24
CA LYS A 222 20.00 -2.59 -17.16
C LYS A 222 19.46 -2.33 -18.57
N GLY A 223 20.20 -2.82 -19.57
CA GLY A 223 19.79 -2.75 -20.98
C GLY A 223 18.45 -3.43 -21.24
N ASP A 224 17.88 -3.15 -22.42
CA ASP A 224 16.54 -3.58 -22.83
C ASP A 224 16.28 -5.08 -22.60
N LEU A 225 15.19 -5.40 -21.88
CA LEU A 225 14.72 -6.79 -21.75
C LEU A 225 14.15 -7.33 -23.06
N TYR A 226 13.59 -6.46 -23.91
CA TYR A 226 13.07 -6.77 -25.25
C TYR A 226 13.14 -5.53 -26.16
N THR A 227 13.71 -5.66 -27.35
CA THR A 227 13.75 -4.61 -28.38
C THR A 227 12.55 -4.63 -29.32
N ASP A 228 11.79 -5.73 -29.34
CA ASP A 228 10.81 -6.03 -30.40
C ASP A 228 9.35 -6.00 -29.93
N LEU A 229 9.04 -5.39 -28.77
CA LEU A 229 7.64 -5.27 -28.30
C LEU A 229 6.87 -4.10 -28.93
N GLN A 230 7.48 -3.34 -29.83
CA GLN A 230 6.76 -2.55 -30.83
C GLN A 230 6.77 -3.29 -32.16
N GLY A 231 6.16 -4.47 -32.17
CA GLY A 231 5.70 -5.10 -33.40
C GLY A 231 4.73 -4.13 -34.07
N ARG A 232 5.24 -3.37 -35.03
CA ARG A 232 4.43 -2.89 -36.14
C ARG A 232 3.92 -4.14 -36.86
N ASP A 233 2.61 -4.31 -36.86
CA ASP A 233 1.80 -4.74 -38.00
C ASP A 233 0.36 -4.25 -37.77
#